data_AF-A0A258NB82-F1
#
_entry.id   AF-A0A258NB82-F1
#
_cell.length_a   1.000
_cell.length_b   1.000
_cell.length_c   1.000
_cell.angle_alpha   90.00
_cell.angle_beta   90.00
_cell.angle_gamma   90.00
#
_symmetry.space_group_name_H-M   'P 1'
#
loop_
_entity.id
_entity.type
_entity.pdbx_description
1 polymer ?
#
loop_
_entity_poly.entity_id
_entity_poly.type
_entity_poly.pdbx_seq_one_letter_code
_entity_poly.pdbx_strand_id
1 'polypeptide(L)'
;MHRRSCLALLAIAAFPALPALAADAPALLLAQVYRPGLPLQDYWVSEKYDGVRGFWDGRTLRTRGGETVQAPAWFTAGWPEVPMDGELWAGRGRFSHAQSTTRQQQPGDVAWRQIRFMVFDLPGDKGTFDQRLPALNALVESLGQPWVQAVPQRRVANDAALQALLHRTVRAGGEGLMLHRGASLYRAGRSDDLIKVKTHEDTEARVVAHLPGKGRHAGRLGALLVETPSGQRFRLGAGFSDADRERPPPVGSWVTYRFRGTHDGGLPRFASFVREREDMPAK
;
A
#
# COMPACT_ATOMS: atom_id res chain seq x y z
N MET A 1 25.30 3.91 76.75
CA MET A 1 25.85 4.85 75.73
C MET A 1 25.97 4.10 74.41
N HIS A 2 24.98 4.21 73.50
CA HIS A 2 25.00 3.50 72.22
C HIS A 2 24.84 4.45 71.03
N ARG A 3 25.80 4.31 70.11
CA ARG A 3 25.97 5.00 68.84
C ARG A 3 24.76 4.73 67.92
N ARG A 4 24.29 5.76 67.20
CA ARG A 4 23.36 5.60 66.06
C ARG A 4 24.03 6.06 64.78
N SER A 5 24.23 5.11 63.88
CA SER A 5 24.76 5.26 62.53
C SER A 5 23.78 6.03 61.63
N CYS A 6 24.30 6.98 60.86
CA CYS A 6 23.56 7.63 59.76
C CYS A 6 23.83 6.87 58.45
N LEU A 7 22.79 6.28 57.86
CA LEU A 7 22.81 5.79 56.48
C LEU A 7 22.44 6.95 55.54
N ALA A 8 23.36 7.31 54.63
CA ALA A 8 23.11 8.24 53.54
C ALA A 8 22.42 7.49 52.38
N LEU A 9 21.22 7.94 51.99
CA LEU A 9 20.55 7.48 50.78
C LEU A 9 21.07 8.28 49.57
N LEU A 10 21.67 7.57 48.60
CA LEU A 10 21.91 8.08 47.25
C LEU A 10 20.59 8.14 46.49
N ALA A 11 20.16 9.33 46.10
CA ALA A 11 19.05 9.53 45.17
C ALA A 11 19.57 9.43 43.72
N ILE A 12 19.14 8.38 43.01
CA ILE A 12 19.34 8.23 41.56
C ILE A 12 18.31 9.14 40.87
N ALA A 13 18.77 10.24 40.28
CA ALA A 13 17.93 11.10 39.46
C ALA A 13 17.62 10.40 38.13
N ALA A 14 16.38 9.95 37.97
CA ALA A 14 15.85 9.49 36.69
C ALA A 14 15.66 10.70 35.77
N PHE A 15 16.49 10.83 34.74
CA PHE A 15 16.26 11.78 33.66
C PHE A 15 15.04 11.34 32.86
N PRO A 16 14.03 12.21 32.64
CA PRO A 16 12.92 11.89 31.77
C PRO A 16 13.44 11.80 30.34
N ALA A 17 13.21 10.65 29.69
CA ALA A 17 13.43 10.51 28.26
C ALA A 17 12.52 11.52 27.54
N LEU A 18 13.14 12.46 26.83
CA LEU A 18 12.42 13.38 25.95
C LEU A 18 11.66 12.55 24.89
N PRO A 19 10.39 12.86 24.61
CA PRO A 19 9.67 12.19 23.55
C PRO A 19 10.36 12.50 22.22
N ALA A 20 10.62 11.45 21.42
CA ALA A 20 11.06 11.63 20.04
C ALA A 20 10.00 12.48 19.32
N LEU A 21 10.39 13.67 18.85
CA LEU A 21 9.58 14.49 17.97
C LEU A 21 9.26 13.64 16.74
N ALA A 22 7.97 13.33 16.54
CA ALA A 22 7.51 12.75 15.30
C ALA A 22 7.88 13.71 14.17
N ALA A 23 8.73 13.27 13.25
CA ALA A 23 9.13 14.08 12.10
C ALA A 23 7.88 14.44 11.27
N ASP A 24 7.74 15.71 10.86
CA ASP A 24 6.61 16.17 10.06
C ASP A 24 6.50 15.35 8.76
N ALA A 25 5.44 14.53 8.66
CA ALA A 25 5.22 13.66 7.51
C ALA A 25 4.97 14.49 6.23
N PRO A 26 5.48 14.06 5.06
CA PRO A 26 5.27 14.77 3.82
C PRO A 26 3.78 14.81 3.44
N ALA A 27 3.35 15.94 2.91
CA ALA A 27 1.98 16.17 2.47
C ALA A 27 1.76 15.53 1.08
N LEU A 28 1.25 14.30 1.05
CA LEU A 28 1.28 13.42 -0.13
C LEU A 28 -0.08 13.16 -0.81
N LEU A 29 -0.02 12.97 -2.14
CA LEU A 29 -1.01 12.35 -3.04
C LEU A 29 -1.63 11.03 -2.53
N LEU A 30 -2.92 10.93 -2.15
CA LEU A 30 -3.55 9.64 -1.77
C LEU A 30 -4.63 9.17 -2.74
N ALA A 31 -4.69 7.86 -3.00
CA ALA A 31 -5.54 7.27 -4.04
C ALA A 31 -6.87 6.64 -3.57
N GLN A 32 -7.91 6.73 -4.41
CA GLN A 32 -9.23 6.07 -4.26
C GLN A 32 -9.35 4.75 -5.03
N VAL A 33 -10.43 3.98 -4.89
CA VAL A 33 -10.65 2.70 -5.63
C VAL A 33 -11.50 2.95 -6.87
N TYR A 34 -11.10 2.38 -8.02
CA TYR A 34 -11.80 2.54 -9.30
C TYR A 34 -13.24 1.97 -9.29
N ARG A 35 -14.13 2.63 -10.03
CA ARG A 35 -15.50 2.18 -10.33
C ARG A 35 -15.77 2.32 -11.85
N PRO A 36 -16.50 1.37 -12.48
CA PRO A 36 -16.88 1.48 -13.90
C PRO A 36 -17.64 2.77 -14.23
N GLY A 37 -17.47 3.28 -15.46
CA GLY A 37 -18.13 4.52 -15.92
C GLY A 37 -17.33 5.80 -15.67
N LEU A 38 -16.08 5.69 -15.18
CA LEU A 38 -15.15 6.82 -15.09
C LEU A 38 -14.80 7.31 -16.52
N PRO A 39 -14.74 8.64 -16.79
CA PRO A 39 -14.26 9.16 -18.07
C PRO A 39 -12.74 8.92 -18.23
N LEU A 40 -12.35 7.70 -18.65
CA LEU A 40 -10.95 7.28 -18.74
C LEU A 40 -10.07 8.15 -19.65
N GLN A 41 -10.66 8.88 -20.59
CA GLN A 41 -9.95 9.84 -21.43
C GLN A 41 -9.27 10.95 -20.61
N ASP A 42 -9.79 11.26 -19.43
CA ASP A 42 -9.23 12.27 -18.54
C ASP A 42 -8.04 11.74 -17.73
N TYR A 43 -7.78 10.43 -17.74
CA TYR A 43 -6.80 9.79 -16.87
C TYR A 43 -5.61 9.19 -17.65
N TRP A 44 -4.43 9.31 -17.06
CA TRP A 44 -3.25 8.52 -17.39
C TRP A 44 -3.24 7.24 -16.59
N VAL A 45 -2.71 6.18 -17.18
CA VAL A 45 -2.62 4.85 -16.59
C VAL A 45 -1.17 4.43 -16.45
N SER A 46 -0.79 3.98 -15.26
CA SER A 46 0.51 3.37 -14.97
C SER A 46 0.38 2.05 -14.19
N GLU A 47 1.46 1.26 -14.14
CA GLU A 47 1.54 0.13 -13.22
C GLU A 47 1.55 0.65 -11.77
N LYS A 48 0.79 -0.02 -10.90
CA LYS A 48 0.95 0.17 -9.45
C LYS A 48 2.16 -0.63 -9.00
N TYR A 49 3.21 0.06 -8.58
CA TYR A 49 4.39 -0.56 -8.00
C TYR A 49 4.14 -0.91 -6.53
N ASP A 50 4.59 -2.11 -6.16
CA ASP A 50 4.53 -2.64 -4.79
C ASP A 50 5.93 -2.48 -4.16
N GLY A 51 6.22 -1.29 -3.65
CA GLY A 51 7.51 -0.94 -3.05
C GLY A 51 7.33 -0.14 -1.77
N VAL A 52 8.27 0.75 -1.50
CA VAL A 52 8.14 1.74 -0.42
C VAL A 52 8.09 3.13 -1.03
N ARG A 53 7.00 3.86 -0.78
CA ARG A 53 6.90 5.25 -1.25
C ARG A 53 8.06 6.09 -0.72
N GLY A 54 8.77 6.71 -1.65
CA GLY A 54 9.88 7.63 -1.40
C GLY A 54 9.52 9.03 -1.87
N PHE A 55 9.72 10.00 -0.99
CA PHE A 55 9.60 11.42 -1.29
C PHE A 55 10.99 12.04 -1.20
N TRP A 56 11.50 12.54 -2.32
CA TRP A 56 12.71 13.35 -2.34
C TRP A 56 12.30 14.81 -2.16
N ASP A 57 12.77 15.45 -1.10
CA ASP A 57 12.44 16.85 -0.78
C ASP A 57 13.39 17.88 -1.43
N GLY A 58 14.30 17.40 -2.29
CA GLY A 58 15.40 18.19 -2.85
C GLY A 58 16.75 17.90 -2.19
N ARG A 59 16.77 17.24 -1.03
CA ARG A 59 18.00 16.95 -0.26
C ARG A 59 18.01 15.59 0.41
N THR A 60 16.86 15.16 0.91
CA THR A 60 16.71 13.91 1.65
C THR A 60 15.58 13.08 1.08
N LEU A 61 15.79 11.76 1.07
CA LEU A 61 14.78 10.80 0.70
C LEU A 61 14.02 10.40 1.96
N ARG A 62 12.69 10.50 1.92
CA ARG A 62 11.80 10.31 3.08
C ARG A 62 10.72 9.30 2.75
N THR A 63 10.32 8.51 3.73
CA THR A 63 9.15 7.63 3.60
C THR A 63 7.86 8.43 3.71
N ARG A 64 6.74 7.79 3.37
CA ARG A 64 5.40 8.33 3.61
C ARG A 64 5.17 8.77 5.07
N GLY A 65 5.78 8.10 6.04
CA GLY A 65 5.63 8.43 7.47
C GLY A 65 6.47 9.63 7.93
N GLY A 66 7.33 10.18 7.05
CA GLY A 66 8.25 11.26 7.40
C GLY A 66 9.66 10.81 7.78
N GLU A 67 9.86 9.50 7.99
CA GLU A 67 11.17 8.93 8.34
C GLU A 67 12.18 9.10 7.21
N THR A 68 13.41 9.49 7.54
CA THR A 68 14.51 9.56 6.59
C THR A 68 14.95 8.17 6.15
N VAL A 69 15.04 7.96 4.85
CA VAL A 69 15.58 6.75 4.23
C VAL A 69 17.08 6.91 4.12
N GLN A 70 17.84 6.08 4.85
CA GLN A 70 19.30 6.07 4.75
C GLN A 70 19.70 5.33 3.47
N ALA A 71 19.86 6.06 2.36
CA ALA A 71 20.39 5.52 1.11
C ALA A 71 21.92 5.69 1.06
N PRO A 72 22.67 4.81 0.37
CA PRO A 72 24.07 5.06 0.09
C PRO A 72 24.25 6.39 -0.65
N ALA A 73 25.34 7.11 -0.38
CA ALA A 73 25.58 8.42 -0.98
C ALA A 73 25.51 8.40 -2.52
N TRP A 74 25.95 7.32 -3.15
CA TRP A 74 25.89 7.17 -4.61
C TRP A 74 24.47 7.09 -5.16
N PHE A 75 23.48 6.67 -4.36
CA PHE A 75 22.11 6.46 -4.83
C PHE A 75 21.40 7.78 -5.16
N THR A 76 21.65 8.84 -4.37
CA THR A 76 21.07 10.17 -4.54
C THR A 76 22.09 11.20 -5.06
N ALA A 77 23.32 10.79 -5.35
CA ALA A 77 24.36 11.67 -5.86
C ALA A 77 23.90 12.35 -7.16
N GLY A 78 24.00 13.68 -7.25
CA GLY A 78 23.62 14.44 -8.44
C GLY A 78 22.12 14.59 -8.66
N TRP A 79 21.27 14.21 -7.70
CA TRP A 79 19.83 14.50 -7.75
C TRP A 79 19.57 16.01 -7.60
N PRO A 80 18.53 16.54 -8.26
CA PRO A 80 18.26 17.98 -8.26
C PRO A 80 17.59 18.41 -6.94
N GLU A 81 17.60 19.71 -6.63
CA GLU A 81 16.79 20.25 -5.51
C GLU A 81 15.28 20.33 -5.84
N VAL A 82 14.83 19.65 -6.90
CA VAL A 82 13.41 19.57 -7.29
C VAL A 82 12.74 18.43 -6.52
N PRO A 83 11.63 18.67 -5.79
CA PRO A 83 10.93 17.60 -5.10
C PRO A 83 10.36 16.55 -6.06
N MET A 84 10.54 15.27 -5.74
CA MET A 84 10.07 14.14 -6.54
C MET A 84 9.32 13.15 -5.66
N ASP A 85 8.17 12.66 -6.13
CA ASP A 85 7.40 11.60 -5.49
C ASP A 85 7.49 10.33 -6.33
N GLY A 86 7.80 9.22 -5.67
CA GLY A 86 8.08 7.97 -6.35
C GLY A 86 7.99 6.75 -5.46
N GLU A 87 8.28 5.60 -6.05
CA GLU A 87 8.31 4.31 -5.34
C GLU A 87 9.73 3.75 -5.33
N LEU A 88 10.28 3.45 -4.16
CA LEU A 88 11.50 2.66 -4.02
C LEU A 88 11.15 1.20 -4.26
N TRP A 89 11.54 0.69 -5.41
CA TRP A 89 11.00 -0.54 -5.98
C TRP A 89 12.10 -1.52 -6.38
N ALA A 90 11.99 -2.76 -5.90
CA ALA A 90 12.97 -3.82 -6.13
C ALA A 90 12.64 -4.74 -7.31
N GLY A 91 11.51 -4.51 -8.00
CA GLY A 91 10.94 -5.46 -8.95
C GLY A 91 9.63 -6.07 -8.47
N ARG A 92 8.92 -6.74 -9.39
CA ARG A 92 7.62 -7.38 -9.12
C ARG A 92 7.76 -8.51 -8.11
N GLY A 93 6.84 -8.58 -7.14
CA GLY A 93 6.86 -9.59 -6.07
C GLY A 93 8.03 -9.44 -5.08
N ARG A 94 8.74 -8.31 -5.08
CA ARG A 94 9.94 -8.08 -4.25
C ARG A 94 9.74 -6.99 -3.19
N PHE A 95 8.49 -6.79 -2.75
CA PHE A 95 8.15 -5.83 -1.69
C PHE A 95 8.99 -6.04 -0.42
N SER A 96 9.15 -7.29 0.05
CA SER A 96 9.94 -7.58 1.25
C SER A 96 11.40 -7.12 1.13
N HIS A 97 12.00 -7.18 -0.07
CA HIS A 97 13.35 -6.67 -0.34
C HIS A 97 13.38 -5.14 -0.30
N ALA A 98 12.42 -4.48 -0.94
CA ALA A 98 12.32 -3.01 -0.92
C ALA A 98 12.11 -2.50 0.52
N GLN A 99 11.22 -3.13 1.28
CA GLN A 99 10.94 -2.75 2.66
C GLN A 99 12.13 -3.00 3.60
N SER A 100 12.79 -4.16 3.51
CA SER A 100 13.94 -4.43 4.38
C SER A 100 15.11 -3.52 4.07
N THR A 101 15.38 -3.23 2.80
CA THR A 101 16.48 -2.34 2.36
C THR A 101 16.26 -0.91 2.82
N THR A 102 15.05 -0.36 2.64
CA THR A 102 14.75 1.05 2.95
C THR A 102 14.62 1.35 4.44
N ARG A 103 14.43 0.33 5.29
CA ARG A 103 14.38 0.48 6.75
C ARG A 103 15.75 0.41 7.44
N GLN A 104 16.79 -0.04 6.75
CA GLN A 104 18.14 -0.15 7.32
C GLN A 104 18.71 1.22 7.66
N GLN A 105 19.31 1.34 8.85
CA GLN A 105 20.01 2.55 9.27
C GLN A 105 21.44 2.62 8.71
N GLN A 106 22.03 1.46 8.38
CA GLN A 106 23.31 1.35 7.69
C GLN A 106 23.06 0.71 6.33
N PRO A 107 23.06 1.50 5.23
CA PRO A 107 22.69 0.98 3.93
C PRO A 107 23.76 0.07 3.33
N GLY A 108 23.38 -1.16 3.00
CA GLY A 108 24.24 -2.08 2.27
C GLY A 108 24.15 -1.90 0.75
N ASP A 109 25.27 -1.64 0.09
CA ASP A 109 25.34 -1.41 -1.37
C ASP A 109 24.71 -2.53 -2.21
N VAL A 110 24.93 -3.78 -1.82
CA VAL A 110 24.40 -4.96 -2.56
C VAL A 110 22.87 -4.96 -2.60
N ALA A 111 22.23 -4.55 -1.51
CA ALA A 111 20.77 -4.49 -1.43
C ALA A 111 20.23 -3.30 -2.24
N TRP A 112 20.89 -2.15 -2.15
CA TRP A 112 20.51 -0.91 -2.83
C TRP A 112 20.71 -0.93 -4.34
N ARG A 113 21.69 -1.67 -4.87
CA ARG A 113 21.87 -1.89 -6.32
C ARG A 113 20.67 -2.57 -7.00
N GLN A 114 19.75 -3.13 -6.21
CA GLN A 114 18.54 -3.78 -6.70
C GLN A 114 17.29 -2.90 -6.54
N ILE A 115 17.43 -1.70 -5.96
CA ILE A 115 16.36 -0.72 -5.80
C ILE A 115 16.42 0.27 -6.96
N ARG A 116 15.24 0.64 -7.45
CA ARG A 116 15.03 1.79 -8.33
C ARG A 116 14.11 2.79 -7.65
N PHE A 117 14.31 4.07 -7.90
CA PHE A 117 13.36 5.11 -7.58
C PHE A 117 12.47 5.37 -8.80
N MET A 118 11.23 4.88 -8.73
CA MET A 118 10.23 4.97 -9.79
C MET A 118 9.41 6.25 -9.59
N VAL A 119 9.84 7.35 -10.21
CA VAL A 119 9.26 8.70 -10.05
C VAL A 119 7.94 8.80 -10.81
N PHE A 120 6.86 9.19 -10.12
CA PHE A 120 5.53 9.30 -10.73
C PHE A 120 4.90 10.69 -10.61
N ASP A 121 5.45 11.61 -9.82
CA ASP A 121 4.98 13.00 -9.77
C ASP A 121 6.07 14.00 -9.34
N LEU A 122 5.81 15.29 -9.55
CA LEU A 122 6.63 16.44 -9.12
C LEU A 122 5.84 17.35 -8.15
N PRO A 123 5.89 17.09 -6.82
CA PRO A 123 5.08 17.81 -5.83
C PRO A 123 5.29 19.32 -5.76
N GLY A 124 6.45 19.81 -6.18
CA GLY A 124 6.77 21.24 -6.18
C GLY A 124 6.21 22.01 -7.38
N ASP A 125 5.75 21.31 -8.42
CA ASP A 125 5.20 21.92 -9.63
C ASP A 125 3.70 22.23 -9.45
N LYS A 126 3.32 23.47 -9.78
CA LYS A 126 1.95 24.00 -9.61
C LYS A 126 1.04 23.69 -10.81
N GLY A 127 1.60 23.17 -11.90
CA GLY A 127 0.86 22.79 -13.10
C GLY A 127 -0.04 21.58 -12.88
N THR A 128 -0.88 21.29 -13.88
CA THR A 128 -1.68 20.06 -13.92
C THR A 128 -0.80 18.83 -14.17
N PHE A 129 -1.29 17.62 -13.91
CA PHE A 129 -0.48 16.42 -14.19
C PHE A 129 -0.11 16.28 -15.67
N ASP A 130 -0.97 16.73 -16.60
CA ASP A 130 -0.64 16.80 -18.03
C ASP A 130 0.58 17.69 -18.31
N GLN A 131 0.81 18.73 -17.50
CA GLN A 131 1.99 19.61 -17.59
C GLN A 131 3.18 19.04 -16.82
N ARG A 132 2.94 18.42 -15.65
CA ARG A 132 4.01 17.83 -14.82
C ARG A 132 4.62 16.59 -15.44
N LEU A 133 3.86 15.78 -16.17
CA LEU A 133 4.35 14.55 -16.78
C LEU A 133 5.52 14.76 -17.77
N PRO A 134 5.44 15.66 -18.77
CA PRO A 134 6.59 15.93 -19.64
C PRO A 134 7.78 16.54 -18.88
N ALA A 135 7.54 17.41 -17.88
CA ALA A 135 8.60 17.96 -17.04
C ALA A 135 9.31 16.88 -16.21
N LEU A 136 8.54 15.94 -15.63
CA LEU A 136 9.04 14.77 -14.92
C LEU A 136 9.91 13.91 -15.83
N ASN A 137 9.42 13.59 -17.02
CA ASN A 137 10.16 12.76 -17.97
C ASN A 137 11.51 13.42 -18.34
N ALA A 138 11.49 14.71 -18.67
CA ALA A 138 12.70 15.47 -19.00
C ALA A 138 13.69 15.53 -17.80
N LEU A 139 13.17 15.74 -16.59
CA LEU A 139 13.99 15.77 -15.37
C LEU A 139 14.69 14.43 -15.15
N VAL A 140 13.94 13.32 -15.18
CA VAL A 140 14.51 11.99 -14.95
C VAL A 140 15.48 11.58 -16.07
N GLU A 141 15.18 11.93 -17.32
CA GLU A 141 16.10 11.71 -18.43
C GLU A 141 17.41 12.49 -18.25
N SER A 142 17.33 13.76 -17.82
CA SER A 142 18.52 14.60 -17.59
C SER A 142 19.42 14.09 -16.47
N LEU A 143 18.89 13.31 -15.52
CA LEU A 143 19.71 12.67 -14.48
C LEU A 143 20.64 11.61 -15.05
N GLY A 144 20.24 10.92 -16.12
CA GLY A 144 21.05 9.86 -16.74
C GLY A 144 21.37 8.68 -15.84
N GLN A 145 20.65 8.51 -14.72
CA GLN A 145 20.91 7.46 -13.73
C GLN A 145 19.96 6.28 -13.93
N PRO A 146 20.47 5.05 -14.18
CA PRO A 146 19.62 3.92 -14.54
C PRO A 146 18.70 3.45 -13.39
N TRP A 147 19.00 3.82 -12.14
CA TRP A 147 18.17 3.52 -10.97
C TRP A 147 17.11 4.60 -10.68
N VAL A 148 17.07 5.70 -11.41
CA VAL A 148 15.99 6.70 -11.33
C VAL A 148 15.20 6.62 -12.63
N GLN A 149 13.92 6.27 -12.54
CA GLN A 149 13.10 6.01 -13.72
C GLN A 149 11.76 6.70 -13.61
N ALA A 150 11.35 7.39 -14.68
CA ALA A 150 10.01 7.92 -14.81
C ALA A 150 9.03 6.76 -14.97
N VAL A 151 7.96 6.75 -14.19
CA VAL A 151 6.92 5.73 -14.31
C VAL A 151 6.22 5.87 -15.66
N PRO A 152 6.19 4.81 -16.50
CA PRO A 152 5.53 4.88 -17.79
C PRO A 152 4.03 5.16 -17.65
N GLN A 153 3.57 6.23 -18.30
CA GLN A 153 2.17 6.62 -18.35
C GLN A 153 1.60 6.37 -19.75
N ARG A 154 0.36 5.89 -19.84
CA ARG A 154 -0.35 5.69 -21.11
C ARG A 154 -1.83 6.04 -21.00
N ARG A 155 -2.49 6.33 -22.12
CA ARG A 155 -3.94 6.44 -22.20
C ARG A 155 -4.56 5.07 -22.54
N VAL A 156 -5.80 4.87 -22.13
CA VAL A 156 -6.62 3.71 -22.50
C VAL A 156 -7.96 4.20 -23.04
N ALA A 157 -8.50 3.52 -24.04
CA ALA A 157 -9.70 4.00 -24.74
C ALA A 157 -11.01 3.78 -23.96
N ASN A 158 -11.10 2.69 -23.21
CA ASN A 158 -12.33 2.27 -22.53
C ASN A 158 -12.02 1.28 -21.39
N ASP A 159 -13.07 0.93 -20.64
CA ASP A 159 -12.99 0.03 -19.49
C ASP A 159 -12.46 -1.36 -19.89
N ALA A 160 -12.87 -1.88 -21.06
CA ALA A 160 -12.38 -3.18 -21.53
C ALA A 160 -10.86 -3.17 -21.75
N ALA A 161 -10.32 -2.11 -22.35
CA ALA A 161 -8.88 -1.94 -22.53
C ALA A 161 -8.13 -1.80 -21.19
N LEU A 162 -8.71 -1.07 -20.23
CA LEU A 162 -8.17 -0.93 -18.88
C LEU A 162 -8.11 -2.29 -18.15
N GLN A 163 -9.20 -3.06 -18.20
CA GLN A 163 -9.26 -4.40 -17.58
C GLN A 163 -8.28 -5.37 -18.25
N ALA A 164 -8.16 -5.35 -19.58
CA ALA A 164 -7.17 -6.16 -20.29
C ALA A 164 -5.74 -5.80 -19.89
N LEU A 165 -5.43 -4.50 -19.74
CA LEU A 165 -4.14 -4.04 -19.24
C LEU A 165 -3.89 -4.52 -17.80
N LEU A 166 -4.87 -4.37 -16.91
CA LEU A 166 -4.80 -4.82 -15.53
C LEU A 166 -4.48 -6.33 -15.46
N HIS A 167 -5.22 -7.14 -16.20
CA HIS A 167 -5.00 -8.59 -16.24
C HIS A 167 -3.61 -8.97 -16.75
N ARG A 168 -3.11 -8.29 -17.80
CA ARG A 168 -1.74 -8.51 -18.29
C ARG A 168 -0.69 -8.13 -17.25
N THR A 169 -0.84 -6.97 -16.61
CA THR A 169 0.08 -6.51 -15.57
C THR A 169 0.15 -7.49 -14.41
N VAL A 170 -1.02 -7.92 -13.90
CA VAL A 170 -1.08 -8.89 -12.79
C VAL A 170 -0.54 -10.27 -13.19
N ARG A 171 -0.84 -10.75 -14.40
CA ARG A 171 -0.28 -12.02 -14.91
C ARG A 171 1.25 -11.98 -14.98
N ALA A 172 1.82 -10.82 -15.27
CA ALA A 172 3.25 -10.61 -15.32
C ALA A 172 3.87 -10.29 -13.94
N GLY A 173 3.11 -10.44 -12.84
CA GLY A 173 3.54 -10.28 -11.45
C GLY A 173 3.36 -8.89 -10.86
N GLY A 174 2.76 -7.94 -11.60
CA GLY A 174 2.50 -6.58 -11.11
C GLY A 174 1.32 -6.53 -10.14
N GLU A 175 1.25 -5.49 -9.31
CA GLU A 175 0.23 -5.42 -8.26
C GLU A 175 -1.15 -4.99 -8.80
N GLY A 176 -1.15 -4.08 -9.77
CA GLY A 176 -2.35 -3.47 -10.31
C GLY A 176 -2.02 -2.28 -11.21
N LEU A 177 -2.97 -1.36 -11.35
CA LEU A 177 -2.77 -0.10 -12.08
C LEU A 177 -3.09 1.11 -11.19
N MET A 178 -2.56 2.26 -11.58
CA MET A 178 -2.94 3.56 -11.07
C MET A 178 -3.54 4.39 -12.21
N LEU A 179 -4.60 5.14 -11.93
CA LEU A 179 -5.14 6.18 -12.80
C LEU A 179 -4.79 7.53 -12.18
N HIS A 180 -4.25 8.46 -12.97
CA HIS A 180 -3.97 9.82 -12.52
C HIS A 180 -4.61 10.83 -13.49
N ARG A 181 -5.52 11.66 -12.97
CA ARG A 181 -6.28 12.63 -13.77
C ARG A 181 -5.33 13.67 -14.35
N GLY A 182 -5.38 13.91 -15.66
CA GLY A 182 -4.52 14.86 -16.36
C GLY A 182 -4.65 16.29 -15.82
N ALA A 183 -5.87 16.73 -15.52
CA ALA A 183 -6.15 18.05 -14.93
C ALA A 183 -5.82 18.18 -13.44
N SER A 184 -5.32 17.12 -12.79
CA SER A 184 -5.00 17.10 -11.36
C SER A 184 -3.95 18.15 -10.98
N LEU A 185 -4.28 19.01 -10.03
CA LEU A 185 -3.28 19.83 -9.33
C LEU A 185 -2.71 19.03 -8.17
N TYR A 186 -1.40 19.15 -7.91
CA TYR A 186 -0.81 18.47 -6.77
C TYR A 186 -1.38 19.05 -5.46
N ARG A 187 -2.10 18.22 -4.70
CA ARG A 187 -2.68 18.57 -3.40
C ARG A 187 -2.49 17.40 -2.45
N ALA A 188 -1.98 17.68 -1.25
CA ALA A 188 -1.88 16.67 -0.21
C ALA A 188 -3.28 16.17 0.21
N GLY A 189 -3.40 14.86 0.44
CA GLY A 189 -4.66 14.25 0.86
C GLY A 189 -5.29 13.35 -0.19
N ARG A 190 -6.52 12.88 0.09
CA ARG A 190 -7.29 12.03 -0.84
C ARG A 190 -8.08 12.92 -1.80
N SER A 191 -7.99 12.63 -3.09
CA SER A 191 -8.88 13.18 -4.11
C SER A 191 -9.28 12.11 -5.12
N ASP A 192 -10.26 12.40 -5.98
CA ASP A 192 -10.61 11.54 -7.13
C ASP A 192 -9.56 11.59 -8.26
N ASP A 193 -8.49 12.35 -8.06
CA ASP A 193 -7.49 12.57 -9.09
C ASP A 193 -6.51 11.40 -9.19
N LEU A 194 -6.31 10.65 -8.11
CA LEU A 194 -5.46 9.46 -8.09
C LEU A 194 -6.30 8.24 -7.69
N ILE A 195 -6.32 7.20 -8.52
CA ILE A 195 -7.19 6.04 -8.34
C ILE A 195 -6.38 4.75 -8.51
N LYS A 196 -6.49 3.83 -7.57
CA LYS A 196 -5.98 2.45 -7.66
C LYS A 196 -7.00 1.56 -8.37
N VAL A 197 -6.54 0.86 -9.40
CA VAL A 197 -7.28 -0.22 -10.08
C VAL A 197 -6.69 -1.55 -9.63
N LYS A 198 -7.49 -2.35 -8.92
CA LYS A 198 -7.07 -3.65 -8.37
C LYS A 198 -7.88 -4.77 -8.98
N THR A 199 -7.29 -5.96 -9.08
CA THR A 199 -7.97 -7.19 -9.52
C THR A 199 -8.88 -7.78 -8.45
N HIS A 200 -8.77 -7.30 -7.22
CA HIS A 200 -9.51 -7.80 -6.08
C HIS A 200 -9.93 -6.68 -5.15
N GLU A 201 -11.07 -6.89 -4.50
CA GLU A 201 -11.67 -6.00 -3.53
C GLU A 201 -11.67 -6.72 -2.17
N ASP A 202 -11.31 -5.99 -1.12
CA ASP A 202 -11.41 -6.47 0.25
C ASP A 202 -12.61 -5.74 0.88
N THR A 203 -13.53 -6.50 1.47
CA THR A 203 -14.70 -5.95 2.17
C THR A 203 -15.12 -6.86 3.31
N GLU A 204 -16.06 -6.39 4.11
CA GLU A 204 -16.50 -7.06 5.33
C GLU A 204 -17.81 -7.82 5.12
N ALA A 205 -17.95 -8.93 5.83
CA ALA A 205 -19.22 -9.62 5.99
C ALA A 205 -19.33 -10.20 7.40
N ARG A 206 -20.57 -10.29 7.90
CA ARG A 206 -20.87 -10.85 9.21
C ARG A 206 -21.04 -12.36 9.11
N VAL A 207 -20.48 -13.10 10.05
CA VAL A 207 -20.66 -14.56 10.13
C VAL A 207 -22.07 -14.86 10.62
N VAL A 208 -22.83 -15.60 9.82
CA VAL A 208 -24.21 -16.01 10.14
C VAL A 208 -24.26 -17.47 10.60
N ALA A 209 -23.42 -18.34 10.04
CA ALA A 209 -23.34 -19.74 10.44
C ALA A 209 -22.01 -20.38 10.05
N HIS A 210 -21.64 -21.45 10.74
CA HIS A 210 -20.58 -22.37 10.32
C HIS A 210 -21.16 -23.49 9.48
N LEU A 211 -20.52 -23.82 8.37
CA LEU A 211 -20.92 -24.92 7.51
C LEU A 211 -19.89 -26.06 7.64
N PRO A 212 -20.34 -27.31 7.86
CA PRO A 212 -19.44 -28.43 8.11
C PRO A 212 -18.58 -28.74 6.89
N GLY A 213 -17.31 -29.05 7.13
CA GLY A 213 -16.40 -29.49 6.09
C GLY A 213 -16.67 -30.93 5.62
N LYS A 214 -16.21 -31.22 4.40
CA LYS A 214 -16.24 -32.56 3.79
C LYS A 214 -14.82 -32.97 3.40
N GLY A 215 -14.58 -34.27 3.19
CA GLY A 215 -13.27 -34.79 2.78
C GLY A 215 -12.18 -34.44 3.81
N ARG A 216 -11.08 -33.81 3.35
CA ARG A 216 -9.96 -33.38 4.21
C ARG A 216 -10.31 -32.38 5.33
N HIS A 217 -11.53 -31.84 5.30
CA HIS A 217 -12.06 -30.92 6.30
C HIS A 217 -13.24 -31.53 7.10
N ALA A 218 -13.47 -32.84 7.02
CA ALA A 218 -14.48 -33.51 7.85
C ALA A 218 -14.18 -33.29 9.35
N GLY A 219 -15.24 -33.04 10.14
CA GLY A 219 -15.12 -32.77 11.58
C GLY A 219 -14.65 -31.34 11.94
N ARG A 220 -14.37 -30.48 10.96
CA ARG A 220 -13.95 -29.08 11.17
C ARG A 220 -14.65 -28.11 10.20
N LEU A 221 -14.34 -26.82 10.29
CA LEU A 221 -14.97 -25.81 9.42
C LEU A 221 -14.73 -26.11 7.94
N GLY A 222 -15.82 -26.21 7.18
CA GLY A 222 -15.79 -26.23 5.72
C GLY A 222 -15.80 -24.83 5.13
N ALA A 223 -16.81 -24.04 5.52
CA ALA A 223 -17.03 -22.69 5.08
C ALA A 223 -17.82 -21.88 6.12
N LEU A 224 -17.73 -20.56 6.07
CA LEU A 224 -18.65 -19.67 6.77
C LEU A 224 -19.81 -19.33 5.83
N LEU A 225 -21.05 -19.32 6.35
CA LEU A 225 -22.13 -18.56 5.73
C LEU A 225 -22.01 -17.13 6.24
N VAL A 226 -21.81 -16.18 5.34
CA VAL A 226 -21.61 -14.77 5.70
C VAL A 226 -22.67 -13.88 5.04
N GLU A 227 -22.96 -12.74 5.66
CA GLU A 227 -23.90 -11.73 5.20
C GLU A 227 -23.18 -10.39 5.00
N THR A 228 -23.31 -9.80 3.82
CA THR A 228 -22.76 -8.48 3.50
C THR A 228 -23.55 -7.37 4.22
N PRO A 229 -23.01 -6.15 4.34
CA PRO A 229 -23.78 -4.99 4.81
C PRO A 229 -25.05 -4.69 4.00
N SER A 230 -25.09 -5.09 2.73
CA SER A 230 -26.27 -5.01 1.87
C SER A 230 -27.31 -6.12 2.11
N GLY A 231 -27.08 -7.01 3.07
CA GLY A 231 -27.99 -8.10 3.45
C GLY A 231 -27.90 -9.35 2.57
N GLN A 232 -26.95 -9.41 1.63
CA GLN A 232 -26.78 -10.56 0.76
C GLN A 232 -25.96 -11.66 1.44
N ARG A 233 -26.34 -12.92 1.26
CA ARG A 233 -25.67 -14.06 1.88
C ARG A 233 -24.92 -14.93 0.87
N PHE A 234 -23.72 -15.37 1.24
CA PHE A 234 -22.95 -16.32 0.43
C PHE A 234 -22.03 -17.19 1.29
N ARG A 235 -21.50 -18.26 0.70
CA ARG A 235 -20.56 -19.18 1.35
C ARG A 235 -19.13 -18.72 1.11
N LEU A 236 -18.36 -18.54 2.19
CA LEU A 236 -16.94 -18.24 2.18
C LEU A 236 -16.16 -19.48 2.62
N GLY A 237 -15.55 -20.21 1.68
CA GLY A 237 -14.92 -21.52 1.95
C GLY A 237 -13.40 -21.58 1.75
N ALA A 238 -12.80 -20.56 1.16
CA ALA A 238 -11.37 -20.47 0.86
C ALA A 238 -10.67 -19.43 1.75
N GLY A 239 -9.35 -19.48 1.86
CA GLY A 239 -8.53 -18.49 2.59
C GLY A 239 -8.28 -18.80 4.07
N PHE A 240 -8.92 -19.83 4.63
CA PHE A 240 -8.68 -20.28 6.01
C PHE A 240 -7.41 -21.11 6.13
N SER A 241 -6.59 -20.80 7.14
CA SER A 241 -5.54 -21.68 7.64
C SER A 241 -6.15 -22.91 8.35
N ASP A 242 -5.33 -23.92 8.66
CA ASP A 242 -5.81 -25.06 9.45
C ASP A 242 -6.24 -24.62 10.86
N ALA A 243 -5.53 -23.66 11.47
CA ALA A 243 -5.90 -23.07 12.76
C ALA A 243 -7.27 -22.37 12.70
N ASP A 244 -7.54 -21.60 11.64
CA ASP A 244 -8.86 -20.97 11.46
C ASP A 244 -9.97 -22.02 11.29
N ARG A 245 -9.66 -23.21 10.76
CA ARG A 245 -10.67 -24.26 10.58
C ARG A 245 -10.98 -25.02 11.87
N GLU A 246 -10.01 -25.12 12.76
CA GLU A 246 -10.15 -25.69 14.10
C GLU A 246 -10.81 -24.70 15.06
N ARG A 247 -10.49 -23.41 14.92
CA ARG A 247 -11.03 -22.31 15.70
C ARG A 247 -11.65 -21.25 14.78
N PRO A 248 -12.84 -21.53 14.22
CA PRO A 248 -13.48 -20.63 13.26
C PRO A 248 -13.91 -19.30 13.89
N PRO A 249 -13.91 -18.19 13.12
CA PRO A 249 -14.50 -16.94 13.56
C PRO A 249 -15.94 -17.16 14.06
N PRO A 250 -16.32 -16.71 15.26
CA PRO A 250 -17.59 -17.01 15.88
C PRO A 250 -18.78 -16.45 15.09
N VAL A 251 -19.95 -17.09 15.22
CA VAL A 251 -21.19 -16.54 14.67
C VAL A 251 -21.46 -15.18 15.30
N GLY A 252 -21.82 -14.19 14.48
CA GLY A 252 -22.01 -12.80 14.89
C GLY A 252 -20.78 -11.91 14.70
N SER A 253 -19.57 -12.47 14.57
CA SER A 253 -18.37 -11.66 14.31
C SER A 253 -18.29 -11.19 12.86
N TRP A 254 -17.46 -10.18 12.63
CA TRP A 254 -17.19 -9.64 11.31
C TRP A 254 -15.87 -10.19 10.78
N VAL A 255 -15.84 -10.52 9.50
CA VAL A 255 -14.64 -10.98 8.80
C VAL A 255 -14.37 -10.10 7.59
N THR A 256 -13.09 -9.87 7.30
CA THR A 256 -12.67 -9.33 5.99
C THR A 256 -12.49 -10.48 5.02
N TYR A 257 -13.09 -10.37 3.85
CA TYR A 257 -12.88 -11.28 2.75
C TYR A 257 -12.43 -10.51 1.51
N ARG A 258 -11.64 -11.19 0.69
CA ARG A 258 -11.13 -10.72 -0.59
C ARG A 258 -11.87 -11.41 -1.71
N PHE A 259 -12.25 -10.70 -2.76
CA PHE A 259 -12.94 -11.29 -3.91
C PHE A 259 -12.51 -10.63 -5.23
N ARG A 260 -12.87 -11.24 -6.37
CA ARG A 260 -12.50 -10.74 -7.72
C ARG A 260 -13.75 -10.56 -8.58
N GLY A 261 -14.32 -9.37 -8.55
CA GLY A 261 -15.56 -9.02 -9.25
C GLY A 261 -16.80 -9.71 -8.67
N THR A 262 -17.98 -9.39 -9.19
CA THR A 262 -19.27 -9.93 -8.72
C THR A 262 -19.97 -10.74 -9.82
N HIS A 263 -20.93 -11.59 -9.42
CA HIS A 263 -21.94 -12.13 -10.31
C HIS A 263 -22.97 -11.03 -10.66
N ASP A 264 -23.79 -11.23 -11.69
CA ASP A 264 -24.82 -10.27 -12.12
C ASP A 264 -25.79 -9.89 -10.98
N GLY A 265 -25.96 -10.77 -9.98
CA GLY A 265 -26.72 -10.51 -8.75
C GLY A 265 -25.96 -9.81 -7.62
N GLY A 266 -24.76 -9.28 -7.86
CA GLY A 266 -23.95 -8.53 -6.89
C GLY A 266 -23.13 -9.38 -5.91
N LEU A 267 -23.26 -10.71 -5.92
CA LEU A 267 -22.48 -11.58 -5.03
C LEU A 267 -21.02 -11.69 -5.46
N PRO A 268 -20.06 -11.71 -4.51
CA PRO A 268 -18.63 -11.74 -4.81
C PRO A 268 -18.19 -13.06 -5.44
N ARG A 269 -17.33 -12.98 -6.47
CA ARG A 269 -16.71 -14.14 -7.13
C ARG A 269 -15.34 -14.43 -6.54
N PHE A 270 -14.99 -15.71 -6.46
CA PHE A 270 -13.69 -16.16 -5.96
C PHE A 270 -13.32 -15.60 -4.58
N ALA A 271 -14.32 -15.50 -3.70
CA ALA A 271 -14.15 -14.94 -2.37
C ALA A 271 -13.29 -15.84 -1.46
N SER A 272 -12.35 -15.24 -0.73
CA SER A 272 -11.48 -15.91 0.23
C SER A 272 -11.36 -15.10 1.52
N PHE A 273 -11.40 -15.78 2.66
CA PHE A 273 -11.16 -15.21 3.98
C PHE A 273 -9.77 -14.56 4.05
N VAL A 274 -9.70 -13.42 4.74
CA VAL A 274 -8.46 -12.70 5.00
C VAL A 274 -8.16 -12.68 6.50
N ARG A 275 -9.10 -12.18 7.32
CA ARG A 275 -8.95 -12.09 8.78
C ARG A 275 -10.29 -11.82 9.48
N GLU A 276 -10.36 -12.15 10.77
CA GLU A 276 -11.42 -11.65 11.66
C GLU A 276 -11.21 -10.16 12.00
N ARG A 277 -12.31 -9.46 12.29
CA ARG A 277 -12.34 -8.04 12.68
C ARG A 277 -12.77 -7.92 14.14
N GLU A 278 -11.78 -7.76 15.01
CA GLU A 278 -11.96 -7.56 16.45
C GLU A 278 -12.46 -6.13 16.78
N ASP A 279 -12.35 -5.21 15.84
CA ASP A 279 -12.69 -3.79 15.97
C ASP A 279 -14.15 -3.46 15.64
N MET A 280 -14.97 -4.44 15.26
CA MET A 280 -16.40 -4.26 14.99
C MET A 280 -17.28 -4.96 16.03
N PRO A 281 -18.34 -4.32 16.53
CA PRO A 281 -19.18 -4.91 17.55
C PRO A 281 -19.90 -6.15 16.99
N ALA A 282 -19.79 -7.26 17.73
CA ALA A 282 -20.69 -8.39 17.53
C ALA A 282 -22.11 -7.93 17.87
N LYS A 283 -23.04 -8.14 16.95
CA LYS A 283 -24.47 -7.87 17.19
C LYS A 283 -25.15 -9.09 17.77
#